data_AF-A0A6B3F8L5-F1
#
_entry.id   AF-A0A6B3F8L5-F1
#
_cell.length_a   1.000
_cell.length_b   1.000
_cell.length_c   1.000
_cell.angle_alpha   90.00
_cell.angle_beta   90.00
_cell.angle_gamma   90.00
#
_symmetry.space_group_name_H-M   'P 1'
#
loop_
_entity.id
_entity.type
_entity.pdbx_description
1 polymer ?
#
loop_
_entity_poly.entity_id
_entity_poly.type
_entity_poly.pdbx_seq_one_letter_code
_entity_poly.pdbx_strand_id
1 'polypeptide(L)'
;WRDLPAAQQPTYPDAEALREVVADLESYPPLVFAGECDELRTRMGAVARGEAFLLQGGDCAESFDAVTAEHIRAKLKTILQMGAVLTYAAS
;
A
#
# COMPACT_ATOMS: atom_id res chain seq x y z
N TRP A 1 -8.50 -2.29 17.92
CA TRP A 1 -7.07 -1.93 18.06
C TRP A 1 -6.87 -0.86 19.10
N ARG A 2 -7.76 0.15 19.21
CA ARG A 2 -7.65 1.24 20.20
C ARG A 2 -7.57 0.76 21.66
N ASP A 3 -8.22 -0.37 21.98
CA ASP A 3 -8.15 -0.98 23.32
C ASP A 3 -7.05 -2.05 23.47
N LEU A 4 -6.20 -2.23 22.46
CA LEU A 4 -5.09 -3.18 22.47
C LEU A 4 -3.74 -2.44 22.48
N PRO A 5 -2.66 -3.04 23.02
CA PRO A 5 -1.34 -2.44 22.92
C PRO A 5 -0.93 -2.17 21.47
N ALA A 6 -0.58 -0.92 21.15
CA ALA A 6 -0.12 -0.49 19.84
C ALA A 6 1.27 0.16 19.96
N ALA A 7 2.29 -0.49 19.39
CA ALA A 7 3.66 0.03 19.38
C ALA A 7 3.86 1.11 18.29
N GLN A 8 4.97 1.85 18.38
CA GLN A 8 5.42 2.84 17.37
C GLN A 8 4.39 3.95 17.05
N GLN A 9 3.48 4.25 17.98
CA GLN A 9 2.53 5.34 17.80
C GLN A 9 3.20 6.69 18.09
N PRO A 10 3.02 7.71 17.23
CA PRO A 10 3.46 9.05 17.54
C PRO A 10 2.69 9.61 18.72
N THR A 11 3.35 10.44 19.53
CA THR A 11 2.67 11.24 20.57
C THR A 11 2.31 12.60 19.97
N TYR A 12 1.02 12.82 19.70
CA TYR A 12 0.52 14.12 19.26
C TYR A 12 0.30 15.04 20.48
N PRO A 13 0.78 16.30 20.44
CA PRO A 13 0.66 17.22 21.56
C PRO A 13 -0.77 17.74 21.76
N ASP A 14 -1.58 17.78 20.71
CA ASP A 14 -2.96 18.27 20.73
C ASP A 14 -3.93 17.16 20.31
N ALA A 15 -4.74 16.72 21.27
CA ALA A 15 -5.71 15.66 21.06
C ALA A 15 -6.98 16.14 20.33
N GLU A 16 -7.32 17.43 20.38
CA GLU A 16 -8.45 17.98 19.64
C GLU A 16 -8.08 18.13 18.16
N ALA A 17 -6.92 18.73 17.87
CA ALA A 17 -6.44 18.83 16.48
C ALA A 17 -6.32 17.45 15.81
N LEU A 18 -5.89 16.42 16.56
CA LEU A 18 -5.90 15.03 16.06
C LEU A 18 -7.31 14.53 15.71
N ARG A 19 -8.31 14.80 16.57
CA ARG A 19 -9.70 14.40 16.31
C ARG A 19 -10.28 15.09 15.08
N GLU A 20 -10.02 16.39 14.94
CA GLU A 20 -10.48 17.18 13.79
C GLU A 20 -9.90 16.63 12.48
N VAL A 21 -8.59 16.40 12.41
CA VAL A 21 -7.93 15.82 11.22
C VAL A 21 -8.46 14.43 10.90
N VAL A 22 -8.71 13.59 11.91
CA VAL A 22 -9.30 12.25 11.69
C VAL A 22 -10.72 12.37 11.11
N ALA A 23 -11.55 13.27 11.65
CA ALA A 23 -12.91 13.49 11.15
C ALA A 23 -12.92 13.98 9.70
N ASP A 24 -11.99 14.88 9.35
CA ASP A 24 -11.82 15.36 7.98
C ASP A 24 -11.44 14.23 7.03
N LEU A 25 -10.45 13.39 7.40
CA LEU A 25 -10.02 12.25 6.59
C LEU A 25 -11.12 11.19 6.42
N GLU A 26 -11.96 10.96 7.44
CA GLU A 26 -13.11 10.05 7.36
C GLU A 26 -14.18 10.53 6.38
N SER A 27 -14.23 11.82 6.07
CA SER A 27 -15.18 12.39 5.10
C SER A 27 -14.77 12.21 3.64
N TYR A 28 -13.49 11.88 3.38
CA TYR A 28 -12.96 11.78 2.03
C TYR A 28 -13.32 10.46 1.34
N PRO A 29 -13.39 10.46 -0.01
CA PRO A 29 -13.57 9.22 -0.76
C PRO A 29 -12.44 8.21 -0.46
N PRO A 30 -12.74 6.91 -0.46
CA PRO A 30 -11.73 5.88 -0.29
C PRO A 30 -10.77 5.87 -1.50
N LEU A 31 -9.51 5.49 -1.25
CA LEU A 31 -8.49 5.38 -2.31
C LEU A 31 -8.67 4.15 -3.20
N VAL A 32 -9.35 3.10 -2.71
CA VAL A 32 -9.58 1.83 -3.40
C VAL A 32 -11.00 1.35 -3.18
N PHE A 33 -11.53 0.57 -4.12
CA PHE A 33 -12.83 -0.07 -4.01
C PHE A 33 -12.71 -1.43 -3.31
N ALA A 34 -13.74 -1.82 -2.55
CA ALA A 34 -13.77 -3.11 -1.86
C ALA A 34 -13.58 -4.31 -2.80
N GLY A 35 -14.12 -4.24 -4.03
CA GLY A 35 -13.94 -5.30 -5.02
C GLY A 35 -12.49 -5.51 -5.46
N GLU A 36 -11.67 -4.46 -5.48
CA GLU A 36 -10.23 -4.57 -5.78
C GLU A 36 -9.50 -5.32 -4.66
N CYS A 37 -9.92 -5.14 -3.40
CA CYS A 37 -9.39 -5.91 -2.27
C CYS A 37 -9.77 -7.40 -2.35
N ASP A 38 -11.00 -7.71 -2.74
CA ASP A 38 -11.47 -9.09 -2.91
C ASP A 38 -10.74 -9.80 -4.06
N GLU A 39 -10.48 -9.08 -5.15
CA GLU A 39 -9.67 -9.57 -6.25
C GLU A 39 -8.23 -9.85 -5.81
N LEU A 40 -7.59 -8.91 -5.11
CA LEU A 40 -6.26 -9.12 -4.55
C LEU A 40 -6.21 -10.34 -3.61
N ARG A 41 -7.22 -10.50 -2.74
CA ARG A 41 -7.32 -11.64 -1.83
C ARG A 41 -7.39 -12.97 -2.59
N THR A 42 -8.15 -13.02 -3.67
CA THR A 42 -8.23 -14.20 -4.53
C THR A 42 -6.87 -14.54 -5.15
N ARG A 43 -6.16 -13.53 -5.69
CA ARG A 43 -4.81 -13.69 -6.25
C ARG A 43 -3.79 -14.13 -5.21
N MET A 44 -3.85 -13.57 -3.99
CA MET A 44 -3.00 -14.01 -2.87
C MET A 44 -3.28 -15.46 -2.45
N GLY A 45 -4.53 -15.92 -2.60
CA GLY A 45 -4.86 -17.33 -2.42
C GLY A 45 -4.13 -18.25 -3.40
N ALA A 46 -3.98 -17.86 -4.67
CA ALA A 46 -3.20 -18.60 -5.65
C ALA A 46 -1.70 -18.61 -5.28
N VAL A 47 -1.16 -17.49 -4.82
CA VAL A 47 0.23 -17.42 -4.32
C VAL A 47 0.45 -18.40 -3.16
N ALA A 48 -0.46 -18.43 -2.18
CA ALA A 48 -0.35 -19.33 -1.04
C ALA A 48 -0.42 -20.83 -1.41
N ARG A 49 -1.06 -21.17 -2.53
CA ARG A 49 -1.13 -22.53 -3.07
C ARG A 49 0.06 -22.88 -3.99
N GLY A 50 0.97 -21.94 -4.22
CA GLY A 50 2.09 -22.13 -5.15
C GLY A 50 1.69 -22.04 -6.63
N GLU A 51 0.53 -21.48 -6.94
CA GLU A 51 -0.01 -21.30 -8.30
C GLU A 51 0.40 -19.96 -8.93
N ALA A 52 0.96 -19.05 -8.12
CA ALA A 52 1.41 -17.72 -8.55
C ALA A 52 2.57 -17.22 -7.67
N PHE A 53 3.24 -16.15 -8.11
CA PHE A 53 4.32 -15.49 -7.36
C PHE A 53 3.93 -14.04 -7.02
N LEU A 54 4.26 -13.57 -5.79
CA LEU A 54 4.04 -12.18 -5.39
C LEU A 54 5.32 -11.36 -5.56
N LEU A 55 5.23 -10.29 -6.35
CA LEU A 55 6.22 -9.21 -6.36
C LEU A 55 5.62 -7.97 -5.67
N GLN A 56 6.26 -7.53 -4.59
CA GLN A 56 5.95 -6.27 -3.91
C GLN A 56 7.24 -5.45 -3.80
N GLY A 57 7.18 -4.16 -4.16
CA GLY A 57 8.34 -3.28 -4.14
C GLY A 57 7.93 -1.81 -4.17
N GLY A 58 8.82 -0.95 -3.68
CA GLY A 58 8.59 0.48 -3.55
C GLY A 58 9.68 1.17 -2.75
N ASP A 59 9.41 2.41 -2.35
CA ASP A 59 10.32 3.19 -1.50
C ASP A 59 10.27 2.68 -0.06
N CYS A 60 11.38 2.85 0.68
CA CYS A 60 11.41 2.55 2.11
C CYS A 60 10.52 3.49 2.92
N ALA A 61 10.56 4.78 2.58
CA ALA A 61 9.67 5.81 3.10
C ALA A 61 9.42 6.81 1.96
N GLU A 62 8.16 7.06 1.65
CA GLU A 62 7.77 8.08 0.68
C GLU A 62 7.82 9.46 1.34
N SER A 63 8.33 10.46 0.62
CA SER A 63 8.34 11.86 1.07
C SER A 63 7.43 12.71 0.18
N PHE A 64 6.83 13.76 0.74
CA PHE A 64 5.84 14.57 0.02
C PHE A 64 6.40 15.24 -1.24
N ASP A 65 7.66 15.69 -1.19
CA ASP A 65 8.38 16.29 -2.31
C ASP A 65 8.75 15.29 -3.41
N ALA A 66 8.85 14.00 -3.06
CA ALA A 66 9.12 12.93 -4.01
C ALA A 66 7.86 12.40 -4.72
N VAL A 67 6.65 12.82 -4.33
CA VAL A 67 5.39 12.46 -5.00
C VAL A 67 5.25 13.24 -6.32
N THR A 68 6.06 12.86 -7.29
CA THR A 68 6.08 13.44 -8.64
C THR A 68 5.73 12.39 -9.68
N ALA A 69 5.12 12.81 -10.79
CA ALA A 69 4.74 11.91 -11.87
C ALA A 69 5.94 11.13 -12.43
N GLU A 70 7.13 11.73 -12.46
CA GLU A 70 8.35 11.08 -12.94
C GLU A 70 8.83 9.98 -11.99
N HIS A 71 8.85 10.26 -10.67
CA HIS A 71 9.22 9.26 -9.67
C HIS A 71 8.25 8.07 -9.66
N ILE A 72 6.95 8.34 -9.73
CA ILE A 72 5.91 7.30 -9.81
C ILE A 72 6.08 6.47 -11.09
N ARG A 73 6.32 7.11 -12.25
CA ARG A 73 6.56 6.42 -13.52
C ARG A 73 7.79 5.51 -13.44
N ALA A 74 8.89 6.00 -12.88
CA ALA A 74 10.11 5.23 -12.72
C ALA A 74 9.87 3.99 -11.84
N LYS A 75 9.20 4.16 -10.69
CA LYS A 75 8.83 3.07 -9.77
C LYS A 75 7.96 2.02 -10.47
N LEU A 76 6.91 2.44 -11.18
CA LEU A 76 6.04 1.53 -11.93
C LEU A 76 6.81 0.77 -13.02
N LYS A 77 7.70 1.46 -13.77
CA LYS A 77 8.52 0.83 -14.80
C LYS A 77 9.40 -0.28 -14.22
N THR A 78 10.06 -0.02 -13.09
CA THR A 78 10.90 -1.02 -12.41
C THR A 78 10.08 -2.25 -12.01
N ILE A 79 8.92 -2.06 -11.37
CA ILE A 79 8.07 -3.18 -10.93
C ILE A 79 7.57 -3.99 -12.14
N LEU A 80 7.15 -3.33 -13.23
CA LEU A 80 6.70 -4.01 -14.44
C LEU A 80 7.83 -4.80 -15.12
N GLN A 81 9.04 -4.23 -15.19
CA GLN A 81 10.21 -4.92 -15.75
C GLN A 81 10.56 -6.17 -14.94
N MET A 82 10.60 -6.06 -13.61
CA MET A 82 10.83 -7.21 -12.74
C MET A 82 9.73 -8.26 -12.87
N GLY A 83 8.46 -7.83 -12.91
CA GLY A 83 7.30 -8.71 -13.08
C GLY A 83 7.38 -9.52 -14.37
N ALA A 84 7.76 -8.90 -15.50
CA ALA A 84 7.95 -9.60 -16.77
C ALA A 84 9.06 -10.67 -16.70
N VAL A 85 10.21 -10.36 -16.09
CA VAL A 85 11.31 -11.32 -15.90
C VAL A 85 10.89 -12.49 -15.01
N LEU A 86 10.25 -12.19 -13.87
CA LEU A 86 9.79 -13.22 -12.93
C LEU A 86 8.71 -14.11 -13.54
N THR A 87 7.82 -13.56 -14.35
CA THR A 87 6.76 -14.34 -15.03
C THR A 87 7.37 -15.33 -16.01
N TYR A 88 8.36 -14.90 -16.79
CA TYR A 88 9.07 -15.79 -17.73
C TYR A 88 9.87 -16.87 -16.99
N ALA A 89 10.51 -16.54 -15.87
CA ALA A 89 11.34 -17.47 -15.11
C ALA A 89 10.54 -18.45 -14.23
N ALA A 90 9.30 -18.11 -13.86
CA ALA A 90 8.43 -18.93 -13.00
C ALA A 90 7.46 -19.83 -13.80
N SER A 91 7.50 -19.76 -15.13
CA SER A 91 6.74 -20.64 -16.04
C SER A 91 7.50 -21.93 -16.35
#